data_AF-A0AAV0XVK5-F1
#
_entry.id   AF-A0AAV0XVK5-F1
#
_cell.length_a   1.000
_cell.length_b   1.000
_cell.length_c   1.000
_cell.angle_alpha   90.00
_cell.angle_beta   90.00
_cell.angle_gamma   90.00
#
_symmetry.space_group_name_H-M   'P 1'
#
loop_
_entity.id
_entity.type
_entity.pdbx_description
1 polymer ?
#
loop_
_entity_poly.entity_id
_entity_poly.type
_entity_poly.pdbx_seq_one_letter_code
_entity_poly.pdbx_strand_id
1 'polypeptide(L)'
;MPLKFVKISYETWLSYKAANITIRGVSGNSCTPIGEITASIKSRLNEFKASLQFFIMQNVAGTLPTVYPEENIMKVINSKEYADPDVCSTRKIDMIVGTQVFFRLLCVGQIRPAGTDAIW
;
A
#
# COMPACT_ATOMS: atom_id res chain seq x y z
N MET A 1 6.55 -15.14 2.39
CA MET A 1 6.33 -14.61 3.75
C MET A 1 5.31 -13.50 3.62
N PRO A 2 4.15 -13.56 4.26
CA PRO A 2 3.24 -12.43 4.18
C PRO A 2 3.93 -11.24 4.86
N LEU A 3 3.70 -10.04 4.36
CA LEU A 3 4.16 -8.79 4.98
C LEU A 3 3.03 -8.24 5.83
N LYS A 4 3.22 -7.17 6.62
CA LYS A 4 2.19 -6.49 7.43
C LYS A 4 2.23 -4.97 7.36
N PHE A 5 1.36 -4.30 6.61
CA PHE A 5 1.20 -2.84 6.64
C PHE A 5 -0.25 -2.52 7.02
N VAL A 6 -0.64 -1.43 7.68
CA VAL A 6 -0.01 -0.15 8.00
C VAL A 6 -0.42 0.22 9.44
N LYS A 7 0.54 0.50 10.34
CA LYS A 7 0.29 1.47 11.42
C LYS A 7 1.08 2.70 11.02
N ILE A 8 0.40 3.77 10.62
CA ILE A 8 1.04 5.08 10.48
C ILE A 8 1.46 5.41 11.92
N SER A 9 2.77 5.43 12.20
CA SER A 9 3.21 6.08 13.42
C SER A 9 2.75 7.52 13.30
N TYR A 10 1.82 7.94 14.14
CA TYR A 10 1.40 9.32 14.30
C TYR A 10 2.55 10.11 14.94
N GLU A 11 3.71 10.15 14.30
CA GLU A 11 4.62 11.23 14.61
C GLU A 11 3.95 12.50 14.10
N THR A 12 3.69 13.41 15.02
CA THR A 12 2.81 14.57 14.96
C THR A 12 3.28 15.67 13.99
N TRP A 13 3.96 15.30 12.91
CA TRP A 13 4.63 16.18 11.96
C TRP A 13 4.56 15.67 10.52
N LEU A 14 3.43 15.05 10.13
CA LEU A 14 3.17 14.78 8.72
C LEU A 14 3.13 16.11 7.97
N SER A 15 4.20 16.39 7.22
CA SER A 15 4.34 17.60 6.40
C SER A 15 3.34 17.55 5.25
N TYR A 16 2.13 18.02 5.53
CA TYR A 16 1.10 18.22 4.53
C TYR A 16 1.52 19.32 3.56
N LYS A 17 1.45 19.05 2.27
CA LYS A 17 1.60 20.05 1.22
C LYS A 17 0.44 19.95 0.25
N ALA A 18 0.05 21.08 -0.35
CA ALA A 18 -0.90 21.07 -1.43
C ALA A 18 -0.29 20.33 -2.62
N ALA A 19 -1.01 19.37 -3.19
CA ALA A 19 -0.58 18.66 -4.37
C ALA A 19 -1.03 19.42 -5.62
N ASN A 20 -0.10 19.72 -6.52
CA ASN A 20 -0.39 20.32 -7.82
C ASN A 20 -0.07 19.33 -8.94
N ILE A 21 -0.75 18.18 -8.90
CA ILE A 21 -0.57 17.08 -9.87
C ILE A 21 -1.93 16.51 -10.25
N THR A 22 -2.06 16.07 -11.50
CA THR A 22 -3.21 15.30 -11.97
C THR A 22 -2.76 13.87 -12.24
N ILE A 23 -3.38 12.92 -11.54
CA ILE A 23 -3.19 11.49 -11.80
C ILE A 23 -4.13 11.11 -12.93
N ARG A 24 -3.60 10.54 -14.02
CA ARG A 24 -4.40 10.00 -15.12
C ARG A 24 -4.45 8.48 -14.99
N GLY A 25 -5.65 7.94 -14.93
CA GLY A 25 -5.96 6.51 -14.92
C GLY A 25 -6.38 5.99 -16.29
N VAL A 26 -6.97 4.80 -16.26
CA VAL A 26 -7.43 4.08 -17.45
C VAL A 26 -8.58 4.83 -18.13
N SER A 27 -8.62 4.75 -19.46
CA SER A 27 -9.64 5.39 -20.31
C SER A 27 -9.70 6.92 -20.20
N GLY A 28 -8.59 7.56 -19.84
CA GLY A 28 -8.50 9.02 -19.75
C GLY A 28 -9.16 9.62 -18.50
N ASN A 29 -9.69 8.79 -17.61
CA ASN A 29 -10.15 9.23 -16.30
C ASN A 29 -8.99 9.89 -15.54
N SER A 30 -9.26 10.97 -14.81
CA SER A 30 -8.25 11.66 -14.03
C SER A 30 -8.76 12.06 -12.66
N CYS A 31 -7.86 12.10 -11.69
CA CYS A 31 -8.14 12.61 -10.35
C CYS A 31 -7.03 13.56 -9.91
N THR A 32 -7.41 14.54 -9.10
CA THR A 32 -6.49 15.52 -8.52
C THR A 32 -6.43 15.27 -7.02
N PRO A 33 -5.27 14.91 -6.45
CA PRO A 33 -5.10 14.79 -5.02
C PRO A 33 -5.37 16.12 -4.31
N ILE A 34 -5.91 16.06 -3.09
CA ILE A 34 -6.12 17.25 -2.26
C ILE A 34 -4.84 17.69 -1.55
N GLY A 35 -3.87 16.79 -1.42
CA GLY A 35 -2.59 17.05 -0.79
C GLY A 35 -1.60 15.93 -1.00
N GLU A 36 -0.41 16.13 -0.47
CA GLU A 36 0.66 15.14 -0.41
C GLU A 36 1.28 15.11 0.98
N ILE A 37 1.75 13.93 1.37
CA ILE A 37 2.48 13.70 2.62
C ILE A 37 3.63 12.75 2.36
N THR A 38 4.69 12.84 3.17
CA THR A 38 5.69 11.78 3.26
C THR A 38 5.47 11.01 4.56
N ALA A 39 5.30 9.69 4.46
CA ALA A 39 5.07 8.84 5.61
C ALA A 39 5.97 7.59 5.58
N SER A 40 6.37 7.13 6.76
CA SER A 40 7.05 5.86 6.93
C SER A 40 6.04 4.74 7.13
N ILE A 41 6.15 3.68 6.33
CA ILE A 41 5.45 2.41 6.53
C ILE A 41 6.43 1.36 7.07
N LYS A 42 5.98 0.51 7.99
CA LYS A 42 6.74 -0.63 8.52
C LYS A 42 5.92 -1.90 8.39
N SER A 43 6.59 -3.00 8.07
CA SER A 43 6.03 -4.33 8.18
C SER A 43 5.78 -4.69 9.65
N ARG A 44 4.64 -5.32 9.98
CA ARG A 44 4.39 -5.92 11.30
C ARG A 44 4.93 -7.37 11.41
N LEU A 45 5.53 -7.93 10.34
CA LEU A 45 6.06 -9.32 10.32
C LEU A 45 7.58 -9.42 10.21
N ASN A 46 8.24 -8.34 9.82
CA ASN A 46 9.69 -8.31 9.67
C ASN A 46 10.19 -6.86 9.76
N GLU A 47 11.51 -6.68 9.63
CA GLU A 47 12.14 -5.36 9.74
C GLU A 47 12.01 -4.49 8.48
N PHE A 48 11.16 -4.86 7.51
CA PHE A 48 10.95 -4.02 6.35
C PHE A 48 10.37 -2.66 6.78
N LYS A 49 11.01 -1.58 6.32
CA LYS A 49 10.54 -0.20 6.45
C LYS A 49 10.76 0.55 5.13
N ALA A 50 9.85 1.46 4.80
CA ALA A 50 9.99 2.37 3.66
C ALA A 50 9.43 3.74 4.03
N SER A 51 10.11 4.81 3.61
CA SER A 51 9.54 6.15 3.59
C SER A 51 9.02 6.41 2.18
N LEU A 52 7.74 6.76 2.05
CA LEU A 52 7.06 6.94 0.78
C LEU A 52 6.30 8.27 0.77
N GLN A 53 6.24 8.89 -0.41
CA GLN A 53 5.33 10.00 -0.66
C GLN A 53 3.96 9.44 -1.02
N PHE A 54 2.91 9.97 -0.40
CA PHE A 54 1.52 9.62 -0.66
C PHE A 54 0.77 10.84 -1.14
N PHE A 55 -0.17 10.59 -2.05
CA PHE A 55 -1.18 11.55 -2.45
C PHE A 55 -2.45 11.33 -1.66
N ILE A 56 -2.94 12.38 -1.00
CA ILE A 56 -4.18 12.36 -0.25
C ILE A 56 -5.33 12.51 -1.22
N MET A 57 -6.26 11.57 -1.20
CA MET A 57 -7.45 11.55 -2.04
C MET A 57 -8.70 11.50 -1.17
N GLN A 58 -9.80 12.12 -1.63
CA GLN A 58 -11.10 12.01 -0.94
C GLN A 58 -11.61 10.57 -0.92
N ASN A 59 -11.35 9.84 -2.01
CA ASN A 59 -11.65 8.42 -2.15
C ASN A 59 -10.48 7.73 -2.86
N VAL A 60 -9.83 6.79 -2.17
CA VAL A 60 -8.65 6.07 -2.67
C VAL A 60 -9.08 4.90 -3.56
N ALA A 61 -10.11 4.17 -3.15
CA ALA A 61 -10.74 3.08 -3.91
C ALA A 61 -12.15 2.78 -3.36
N GLY A 62 -12.94 2.08 -4.18
CA GLY A 62 -14.16 1.44 -3.71
C GLY A 62 -13.87 0.42 -2.59
N THR A 63 -14.94 -0.06 -1.96
CA THR A 63 -14.87 -1.11 -0.94
C THR A 63 -14.32 -2.40 -1.56
N LEU A 64 -13.30 -3.00 -0.94
CA LEU A 64 -12.65 -4.22 -1.41
C LEU A 64 -12.56 -5.27 -0.29
N PRO A 65 -12.53 -6.58 -0.62
CA PRO A 65 -12.69 -7.12 -1.97
C PRO A 65 -14.13 -7.01 -2.47
N THR A 66 -14.31 -6.85 -3.78
CA THR A 66 -15.64 -6.83 -4.45
C THR A 66 -16.21 -8.24 -4.68
N VAL A 67 -15.35 -9.25 -4.62
CA VAL A 67 -15.71 -10.67 -4.74
C VAL A 67 -14.99 -11.43 -3.64
N TYR A 68 -15.72 -12.28 -2.93
CA TYR A 68 -15.14 -13.11 -1.89
C TYR A 68 -14.47 -14.36 -2.48
N PRO A 69 -13.27 -14.73 -1.99
CA PRO A 69 -12.66 -16.01 -2.36
C PRO A 69 -13.51 -17.18 -1.88
N GLU A 70 -13.48 -18.30 -2.60
CA GLU A 70 -14.14 -19.54 -2.17
C GLU A 70 -13.61 -20.01 -0.81
N GLU A 71 -14.47 -20.69 -0.03
CA GLU A 71 -14.19 -21.12 1.35
C GLU A 71 -12.87 -21.92 1.48
N ASN A 72 -12.55 -22.74 0.47
CA ASN A 72 -11.32 -23.53 0.44
C ASN A 72 -10.06 -22.66 0.31
N ILE A 73 -10.14 -21.57 -0.45
CA ILE A 73 -9.06 -20.58 -0.54
C ILE A 73 -8.94 -19.86 0.80
N MET A 74 -10.06 -19.52 1.44
CA MET A 74 -10.08 -18.86 2.75
C MET A 74 -9.43 -19.71 3.85
N LYS A 75 -9.55 -21.05 3.81
CA LYS A 75 -8.86 -21.96 4.74
C LYS A 75 -7.33 -21.90 4.58
N VAL A 76 -6.84 -21.86 3.34
CA VAL A 76 -5.41 -21.65 3.06
C VAL A 76 -4.98 -20.26 3.50
N ILE A 77 -5.84 -19.25 3.25
CA ILE A 77 -5.58 -17.87 3.60
C ILE A 77 -5.42 -17.79 5.13
N ASN A 78 -6.45 -18.10 5.92
CA ASN A 78 -6.49 -17.91 7.37
C ASN A 78 -5.36 -18.60 8.19
N SER A 79 -4.62 -19.55 7.60
CA SER A 79 -3.45 -20.19 8.23
C SER A 79 -2.19 -19.32 8.29
N LYS A 80 -2.15 -18.18 7.59
CA LYS A 80 -0.97 -17.28 7.53
C LYS A 80 -1.30 -15.92 8.12
N GLU A 81 -0.30 -15.30 8.75
CA GLU A 81 -0.42 -13.93 9.24
C GLU A 81 -0.39 -12.93 8.08
N TYR A 82 -1.48 -12.22 7.74
CA TYR A 82 -1.53 -11.28 6.59
C TYR A 82 -1.18 -9.86 6.88
N ALA A 83 -0.97 -9.11 5.79
CA ALA A 83 -0.53 -7.76 5.89
C ALA A 83 -1.51 -6.81 6.52
N ASP A 84 -2.65 -6.79 5.90
CA ASP A 84 -3.90 -6.41 6.50
C ASP A 84 -4.44 -7.65 7.22
N PRO A 85 -4.60 -7.64 8.56
CA PRO A 85 -5.18 -8.79 9.25
C PRO A 85 -6.64 -9.02 8.84
N ASP A 86 -7.28 -8.01 8.26
CA ASP A 86 -8.67 -8.02 7.84
C ASP A 86 -8.82 -8.15 6.31
N VAL A 87 -7.80 -8.67 5.61
CA VAL A 87 -7.79 -8.88 4.14
C VAL A 87 -8.98 -9.69 3.62
N CYS A 88 -9.60 -10.48 4.49
CA CYS A 88 -10.76 -11.34 4.23
C CYS A 88 -12.11 -10.60 4.35
N SER A 89 -12.11 -9.35 4.83
CA SER A 89 -13.31 -8.55 5.08
C SER A 89 -13.47 -7.46 4.03
N THR A 90 -14.70 -7.24 3.56
CA THR A 90 -15.02 -6.16 2.64
C THR A 90 -15.06 -4.84 3.40
N ARG A 91 -14.13 -3.94 3.09
CA ARG A 91 -13.98 -2.65 3.79
C ARG A 91 -13.45 -1.54 2.89
N LYS A 92 -13.55 -0.31 3.37
CA LYS A 92 -12.95 0.85 2.72
C LYS A 92 -11.44 0.73 2.76
N ILE A 93 -10.79 1.09 1.66
CA ILE A 93 -9.33 1.13 1.58
C ILE A 93 -8.84 2.52 1.94
N ASP A 94 -7.96 2.59 2.94
CA ASP A 94 -7.38 3.85 3.41
C ASP A 94 -6.10 4.23 2.66
N MET A 95 -5.40 3.25 2.08
CA MET A 95 -4.11 3.45 1.41
C MET A 95 -3.86 2.39 0.34
N ILE A 96 -3.41 2.82 -0.83
CA ILE A 96 -2.82 1.95 -1.86
C ILE A 96 -1.33 2.24 -1.90
N VAL A 97 -0.51 1.19 -1.81
CA VAL A 97 0.93 1.31 -1.95
C VAL A 97 1.32 0.82 -3.34
N GLY A 98 1.81 1.74 -4.17
CA GLY A 98 2.03 1.51 -5.60
C GLY A 98 3.29 0.71 -5.93
N THR A 99 3.63 0.75 -7.22
CA THR A 99 4.76 0.02 -7.84
C THR A 99 6.11 0.33 -7.21
N GLN A 100 6.31 1.55 -6.67
CA GLN A 100 7.57 1.97 -6.04
C GLN A 100 8.00 1.05 -4.89
N VAL A 101 7.05 0.44 -4.19
CA VAL A 101 7.38 -0.51 -3.12
C VAL A 101 7.08 -1.95 -3.50
N PHE A 102 6.18 -2.18 -4.46
CA PHE A 102 5.63 -3.52 -4.75
C PHE A 102 6.72 -4.58 -4.95
N PHE A 103 7.72 -4.33 -5.80
CA PHE A 103 8.82 -5.28 -6.01
C PHE A 103 9.68 -5.47 -4.77
N ARG A 104 9.83 -4.42 -3.95
CA ARG A 104 10.53 -4.49 -2.67
C ARG A 104 9.81 -5.39 -1.66
N LEU A 105 8.51 -5.64 -1.85
CA LEU A 105 7.67 -6.49 -1.01
C LEU A 105 7.64 -7.96 -1.48
N LEU A 106 7.80 -8.24 -2.78
CA LEU A 106 7.66 -9.61 -3.31
C LEU A 106 8.76 -10.58 -2.84
N CYS A 107 10.00 -10.11 -2.68
CA CYS A 107 11.12 -10.97 -2.27
C CYS A 107 11.99 -10.29 -1.21
N VAL A 108 12.00 -10.87 -0.01
CA VAL A 108 13.00 -10.56 1.02
C VAL A 108 14.35 -11.10 0.53
N GLY A 109 15.42 -10.28 0.61
CA GLY A 109 16.79 -10.70 0.27
C GLY A 109 17.25 -10.44 -1.17
N GLN A 110 16.50 -9.69 -1.98
CA GLN A 110 16.98 -9.26 -3.30
C GLN A 110 18.18 -8.30 -3.18
N ILE A 111 19.26 -8.61 -3.90
CA ILE A 111 20.36 -7.68 -4.15
C ILE A 111 19.86 -6.65 -5.14
N ARG A 112 19.79 -5.39 -4.72
CA ARG A 112 19.42 -4.28 -5.61
C ARG A 112 20.69 -3.62 -6.13
N PRO A 113 20.84 -3.47 -7.46
CA PRO A 113 21.87 -2.62 -8.01
C PRO A 113 21.74 -1.20 -7.44
N ALA A 114 22.86 -0.58 -7.10
CA ALA A 114 22.88 0.79 -6.59
C ALA A 114 22.12 1.73 -7.55
N GLY A 115 21.22 2.55 -7.01
CA GLY A 115 20.46 3.53 -7.78
C GLY A 115 19.18 3.01 -8.47
N THR A 116 18.73 1.78 -8.19
CA THR A 116 17.47 1.25 -8.77
C THR A 116 16.53 0.70 -7.69
N ASP A 117 15.31 1.25 -7.62
CA ASP A 117 14.23 0.76 -6.75
C ASP A 117 13.28 -0.22 -7.45
N ALA A 118 13.33 -0.28 -8.78
CA ALA A 118 12.52 -1.17 -9.61
C ALA A 118 13.43 -1.94 -10.59
N ILE A 119 13.39 -3.26 -10.50
CA ILE A 119 13.95 -4.17 -11.50
C ILE A 119 12.73 -4.83 -12.13
N TRP A 120 12.53 -4.60 -13.43
CA TRP A 120 11.51 -5.26 -14.24
C TRP A 120 11.94 -6.70 -14.57
#